data_AF-A0A7F8R8A0-F1
#
_entry.id   AF-A0A7F8R8A0-F1
#
_cell.length_a   1.000
_cell.length_b   1.000
_cell.length_c   1.000
_cell.angle_alpha   90.00
_cell.angle_beta   90.00
_cell.angle_gamma   90.00
#
_symmetry.space_group_name_H-M   'P 1'
#
loop_
_entity.id
_entity.type
_entity.pdbx_description
1 polymer ?
#
loop_
_entity_poly.entity_id
_entity_poly.type
_entity_poly.pdbx_seq_one_letter_code
_entity_poly.pdbx_strand_id
1 'polypeptide(L)'
;MDTGENPEVPFPRDMIDLEANFEKIENELKEINTNQEALKRNFLELTELKFILRKTQQFFDEAELHHQQMADPDLLEESSSLLEPSEMGRGTPLRLGFVAGVINRERIPTFERMLWRVCRGNVFLRQAEIENPLEDPVTGDYVHKSVFIIFFQGDQLKNRVKKICEGFRASLYPCPETPQERKEMASGVNTRIDDLQMVPEGWREFFCVKYYNRRLFPFLETLTVIWNIATNKLTFLNSFKMKTSVILGIIHMMFGVTLSLFNHTYFKKPLNIYFGFIPEIIFMTSLFGYLVILIFYKWTAYNANTSEKAPSLLIHFINMFLFSYGDSSNSMLYSGQKGIQCFLVVVALLCVPWMLLFKPLVLRHQYLRRKHLEGQPVEAPVSPTPSQQGLEAAAAATGTLNFGGIRVGNGPTEEDAEIIQHDQLSTHSEDAEEPTEDEVFDFGDTMVHQAIHTIEYCLGCISNTASYLRLWALSLAHAQLSEVLWTMVIHIGLSVKSLAGGLALFFIFAAFATLTVAILLIMEGLSAFLHALRLHWVEFQNKFYSGTGFKFLPFSFEHIREGKFDE
;
A
#
# COMPACT_ATOMS: atom_id res chain seq x y z
N MET A 1 14.86 -7.68 18.70
CA MET A 1 15.66 -8.50 17.78
C MET A 1 14.69 -9.33 16.98
N ASP A 2 14.26 -8.84 15.81
CA ASP A 2 13.70 -9.74 14.79
C ASP A 2 14.91 -10.46 14.19
N THR A 3 15.29 -11.58 14.77
CA THR A 3 16.04 -12.57 14.01
C THR A 3 15.08 -12.98 12.90
N GLY A 4 15.31 -12.57 11.66
CA GLY A 4 14.45 -12.83 10.48
C GLY A 4 14.33 -14.31 10.10
N GLU A 5 14.36 -15.20 11.09
CA GLU A 5 14.06 -16.61 11.02
C GLU A 5 12.58 -16.78 11.39
N ASN A 6 11.79 -17.32 10.46
CA ASN A 6 10.42 -17.68 10.75
C ASN A 6 10.42 -18.82 11.78
N PRO A 7 9.74 -18.67 12.94
CA PRO A 7 9.69 -19.73 13.93
C PRO A 7 8.96 -20.95 13.36
N GLU A 8 9.43 -22.14 13.73
CA GLU A 8 8.75 -23.39 13.41
C GLU A 8 7.41 -23.47 14.15
N VAL A 9 6.42 -24.12 13.54
CA VAL A 9 5.09 -24.25 14.14
C VAL A 9 5.21 -25.05 15.44
N PRO A 10 4.81 -24.50 16.60
CA PRO A 10 4.96 -25.19 17.88
C PRO A 10 4.05 -26.42 17.94
N PHE A 11 4.51 -27.48 18.62
CA PHE A 11 3.66 -28.64 18.85
C PHE A 11 2.56 -28.30 19.88
N PRO A 12 1.40 -28.99 19.85
CA PRO A 12 0.28 -28.70 20.77
C PRO A 12 0.65 -28.79 22.26
N ARG A 13 1.69 -29.57 22.60
CA ARG A 13 2.22 -29.65 23.97
C ARG A 13 2.90 -28.36 24.41
N ASP A 14 3.66 -27.76 23.50
CA ASP A 14 4.40 -26.51 23.76
C ASP A 14 3.44 -25.32 23.84
N MET A 15 2.22 -25.44 23.29
CA MET A 15 1.17 -24.42 23.38
C MET A 15 0.74 -24.16 24.83
N ILE A 16 0.61 -25.21 25.65
CA ILE A 16 0.25 -25.10 27.07
C ILE A 16 1.36 -24.37 27.84
N ASP A 17 2.62 -24.71 27.54
CA ASP A 17 3.77 -24.04 28.15
C ASP A 17 3.88 -22.58 27.69
N LEU A 18 3.52 -22.28 26.44
CA LEU A 18 3.45 -20.93 25.90
C LEU A 18 2.35 -20.11 26.58
N GLU A 19 1.16 -20.68 26.77
CA GLU A 19 0.04 -20.05 27.50
C GLU A 19 0.44 -19.71 28.94
N ALA A 20 1.09 -20.63 29.65
CA ALA A 20 1.59 -20.38 30.99
C ALA A 20 2.66 -19.27 31.02
N ASN A 21 3.53 -19.22 29.99
CA ASN A 21 4.52 -18.14 29.86
C ASN A 21 3.85 -16.80 29.51
N PHE A 22 2.84 -16.78 28.66
CA PHE A 22 2.06 -15.59 28.35
C PHE A 22 1.36 -15.04 29.59
N GLU A 23 0.71 -15.90 30.37
CA GLU A 23 0.06 -15.50 31.62
C GLU A 23 1.09 -14.96 32.63
N LYS A 24 2.27 -15.58 32.70
CA LYS A 24 3.37 -15.08 33.54
C LYS A 24 3.83 -13.69 33.09
N ILE A 25 4.09 -13.48 31.80
CA ILE A 25 4.51 -12.18 31.25
C ILE A 25 3.41 -11.13 31.42
N GLU A 26 2.15 -11.51 31.25
CA GLU A 26 1.01 -10.62 31.49
C GLU A 26 0.95 -10.20 32.96
N ASN A 27 1.13 -11.14 33.89
CA ASN A 27 1.17 -10.86 35.32
C ASN A 27 2.37 -9.98 35.70
N GLU A 28 3.56 -10.25 35.14
CA GLU A 28 4.74 -9.40 35.31
C GLU A 28 4.48 -7.99 34.76
N LEU A 29 3.83 -7.86 33.59
CA LEU A 29 3.51 -6.56 33.00
C LEU A 29 2.46 -5.81 33.83
N LYS A 30 1.45 -6.50 34.34
CA LYS A 30 0.46 -5.92 35.27
C LYS A 30 1.15 -5.45 36.54
N GLU A 31 2.03 -6.26 37.12
CA GLU A 31 2.80 -5.88 38.31
C GLU A 31 3.68 -4.67 38.03
N ILE A 32 4.44 -4.66 36.93
CA ILE A 32 5.27 -3.53 36.49
C ILE A 32 4.41 -2.29 36.29
N ASN A 33 3.24 -2.40 35.67
CA ASN A 33 2.35 -1.25 35.46
C ASN A 33 1.84 -0.70 36.80
N THR A 34 1.43 -1.55 37.74
CA THR A 34 1.04 -1.11 39.09
C THR A 34 2.19 -0.48 39.87
N ASN A 35 3.40 -1.04 39.73
CA ASN A 35 4.61 -0.49 40.32
C ASN A 35 5.00 0.85 39.68
N GLN A 36 4.84 1.01 38.36
CA GLN A 36 5.08 2.24 37.63
C GLN A 36 4.08 3.33 38.03
N GLU A 37 2.79 2.99 38.17
CA GLU A 37 1.79 3.91 38.71
C GLU A 37 2.13 4.35 40.14
N ALA A 38 2.52 3.41 41.01
CA ALA A 38 2.94 3.71 42.38
C ALA A 38 4.21 4.60 42.41
N LEU A 39 5.16 4.35 41.50
CA LEU A 39 6.36 5.15 41.35
C LEU A 39 6.04 6.57 40.89
N LYS A 40 5.17 6.72 39.87
CA LYS A 40 4.68 8.02 39.41
C LYS A 40 3.96 8.79 40.53
N ARG A 41 3.13 8.11 41.34
CA ARG A 41 2.48 8.70 42.53
C ARG A 41 3.52 9.19 43.54
N ASN A 42 4.48 8.34 43.91
CA ASN A 42 5.56 8.70 44.85
C ASN A 42 6.42 9.87 44.34
N PHE A 43 6.73 9.89 43.04
CA PHE A 43 7.48 10.96 42.41
C PHE A 43 6.72 12.29 42.43
N LEU A 44 5.41 12.25 42.15
CA LEU A 44 4.54 13.42 42.24
C LEU A 44 4.51 13.98 43.67
N GLU A 45 4.32 13.13 44.67
CA GLU A 45 4.32 13.53 46.08
C GLU A 45 5.64 14.16 46.53
N LEU A 46 6.78 13.56 46.14
CA LEU A 46 8.10 14.10 46.46
C LEU A 46 8.36 15.43 45.76
N THR A 47 7.88 15.58 44.52
CA THR A 47 8.01 16.82 43.75
C THR A 47 7.15 17.94 44.36
N GLU A 48 5.91 17.64 44.77
CA GLU A 48 5.05 18.58 45.51
C GLU A 48 5.73 19.02 46.82
N LEU A 49 6.28 18.08 47.59
CA LEU A 49 7.01 18.36 48.83
C LEU A 49 8.25 19.23 48.59
N LYS A 50 9.04 18.94 47.54
CA LYS A 50 10.21 19.75 47.14
C LYS A 50 9.82 21.20 46.87
N PHE A 51 8.76 21.41 46.11
CA PHE A 51 8.27 22.77 45.82
C PHE A 51 7.79 23.49 47.08
N ILE A 52 7.08 22.79 47.97
CA ILE A 52 6.67 23.35 49.27
C ILE A 52 7.88 23.77 50.08
N LEU A 53 8.88 22.90 50.27
CA LEU A 53 10.06 23.21 51.08
C LEU A 53 10.84 24.40 50.51
N ARG A 54 11.01 24.46 49.18
CA ARG A 54 11.71 25.56 48.50
C ARG A 54 10.98 26.90 48.65
N LYS A 55 9.65 26.92 48.44
CA LYS A 55 8.85 28.15 48.55
C LYS A 55 8.68 28.60 50.00
N THR A 56 8.49 27.66 50.92
CA THR A 56 8.41 27.94 52.37
C THR A 56 9.72 28.57 52.85
N GLN A 57 10.88 28.05 52.44
CA GLN A 57 12.17 28.67 52.76
C GLN A 57 12.24 30.13 52.26
N GLN A 58 11.88 30.38 51.00
CA GLN A 58 11.86 31.73 50.43
C GLN A 58 10.96 32.69 51.22
N PHE A 59 9.77 32.25 51.64
CA PHE A 59 8.84 33.10 52.40
C PHE A 59 9.35 33.46 53.81
N PHE A 60 10.04 32.55 54.49
CA PHE A 60 10.63 32.85 55.80
C PHE A 60 11.87 33.75 55.66
N ASP A 61 12.70 33.52 54.63
CA ASP A 61 13.87 34.36 54.35
C ASP A 61 13.45 35.81 53.98
N GLU A 62 12.37 35.99 53.19
CA GLU A 62 11.79 37.31 52.89
C GLU A 62 11.21 38.01 54.13
N ALA A 63 10.65 37.26 55.07
CA ALA A 63 10.13 37.80 56.33
C ALA A 63 11.26 38.24 57.28
N GLU A 64 12.37 37.51 57.33
CA GLU A 64 13.57 37.89 58.10
C GLU A 64 14.25 39.14 57.51
N LEU A 65 14.34 39.26 56.18
CA LEU A 65 14.86 40.43 55.48
C LEU A 65 14.02 41.69 55.73
N HIS A 66 12.69 41.57 55.72
CA HIS A 66 11.79 42.69 56.07
C HIS A 66 11.90 43.12 57.54
N HIS A 67 12.23 42.18 58.44
CA HIS A 67 12.47 42.49 59.86
C HIS A 67 13.80 43.23 60.07
N GLN A 68 14.81 42.93 59.25
CA GLN A 68 16.11 43.62 59.28
C GLN A 68 16.07 45.01 58.64
N GLN A 69 15.16 45.28 57.70
CA GLN A 69 15.01 46.60 57.06
C GLN A 69 14.17 47.63 57.87
N MET A 70 13.59 47.24 59.01
CA MET A 70 12.89 48.15 59.94
C MET A 70 13.64 48.40 61.26
N ALA A 71 14.96 48.15 61.31
CA ALA A 71 15.81 48.54 62.44
C ALA A 71 16.56 49.84 62.09
N ASP A 72 15.92 50.99 62.33
CA ASP A 72 16.58 52.31 62.26
C ASP A 72 17.43 52.53 63.54
N PRO A 73 18.72 52.94 63.47
CA PRO A 73 19.66 52.80 64.59
C PRO A 73 19.69 53.92 65.66
N ASP A 74 18.70 54.83 65.75
CA ASP A 74 18.97 56.14 66.39
C ASP A 74 18.08 56.56 67.59
N LEU A 75 17.40 55.65 68.30
CA LEU A 75 16.56 56.04 69.45
C LEU A 75 16.55 55.05 70.65
N LEU A 76 17.72 54.68 71.21
CA LEU A 76 17.78 53.97 72.50
C LEU A 76 19.01 54.34 73.35
N GLU A 77 19.04 55.56 73.92
CA GLU A 77 19.74 55.86 75.17
C GLU A 77 18.79 56.64 76.08
N GLU A 78 18.08 55.94 76.98
CA GLU A 78 17.80 56.39 78.35
C GLU A 78 16.98 55.32 79.09
N SER A 79 17.31 55.11 80.37
CA SER A 79 16.64 54.24 81.36
C SER A 79 17.08 52.76 81.44
N SER A 80 18.33 52.56 81.86
CA SER A 80 18.75 51.36 82.59
C SER A 80 19.09 51.72 84.05
N SER A 81 18.10 51.71 84.95
CA SER A 81 18.31 51.46 86.38
C SER A 81 17.00 51.43 87.18
N LEU A 82 16.80 50.30 87.87
CA LEU A 82 15.93 50.01 89.03
C LEU A 82 14.75 49.05 88.81
N LEU A 83 14.82 47.95 89.60
CA LEU A 83 13.80 46.96 89.99
C LEU A 83 13.78 45.63 89.19
N GLU A 84 14.25 44.56 89.86
CA GLU A 84 13.73 43.19 89.75
C GLU A 84 12.69 42.97 90.88
N PRO A 85 11.88 41.90 90.88
CA PRO A 85 11.26 41.18 89.77
C PRO A 85 9.76 40.97 90.02
N SER A 86 8.88 41.41 89.12
CA SER A 86 7.52 40.88 89.07
C SER A 86 6.91 41.04 87.69
N GLU A 87 6.52 39.89 87.15
CA GLU A 87 5.52 39.62 86.12
C GLU A 87 5.35 40.60 84.94
N MET A 88 5.44 40.00 83.76
CA MET A 88 4.94 40.45 82.46
C MET A 88 5.93 41.20 81.55
N GLY A 89 6.32 40.53 80.46
CA GLY A 89 6.57 41.19 79.17
C GLY A 89 8.01 41.57 78.82
N ARG A 90 8.85 40.58 78.49
CA ARG A 90 9.86 40.73 77.42
C ARG A 90 9.62 39.63 76.39
N GLY A 91 9.40 40.07 75.15
CA GLY A 91 8.79 39.33 74.05
C GLY A 91 9.26 37.89 73.90
N THR A 92 8.43 36.95 74.33
CA THR A 92 8.39 35.62 73.72
C THR A 92 8.04 35.81 72.25
N PRO A 93 8.83 35.30 71.30
CA PRO A 93 8.42 35.30 69.89
C PRO A 93 7.06 34.61 69.82
N LEU A 94 6.05 35.28 69.25
CA LEU A 94 4.74 34.70 69.01
C LEU A 94 4.94 33.43 68.17
N ARG A 95 4.88 32.25 68.79
CA ARG A 95 4.92 30.96 68.09
C ARG A 95 3.62 30.79 67.32
N LEU A 96 3.57 31.31 66.11
CA LEU A 96 2.52 31.06 65.14
C LEU A 96 2.67 29.61 64.65
N GLY A 97 1.59 28.83 64.77
CA GLY A 97 1.52 27.53 64.10
C GLY A 97 1.28 27.77 62.61
N PHE A 98 1.92 26.98 61.75
CA PHE A 98 1.67 27.04 60.32
C PHE A 98 1.34 25.67 59.74
N VAL A 99 0.61 25.68 58.63
CA VAL A 99 0.26 24.48 57.85
C VAL A 99 0.54 24.78 56.39
N ALA A 100 1.26 23.88 55.72
CA ALA A 100 1.58 23.98 54.30
C ALA A 100 0.90 22.85 53.51
N GLY A 101 0.50 23.16 52.28
CA GLY A 101 -0.13 22.19 51.39
C GLY A 101 -0.17 22.63 49.95
N VAL A 102 -0.64 21.74 49.09
CA VAL A 102 -0.83 21.96 47.65
C VAL A 102 -2.31 21.83 47.30
N ILE A 103 -2.78 22.69 46.39
CA ILE A 103 -4.16 22.68 45.89
C ILE A 103 -4.18 23.09 44.41
N ASN A 104 -5.18 22.63 43.67
CA ASN A 104 -5.37 23.02 42.28
C ASN A 104 -5.61 24.53 42.16
N ARG A 105 -4.97 25.15 41.16
CA ARG A 105 -4.99 26.61 40.97
C ARG A 105 -6.40 27.18 40.85
N GLU A 106 -7.31 26.47 40.19
CA GLU A 106 -8.70 26.90 40.00
C GLU A 106 -9.50 27.05 41.30
N ARG A 107 -9.12 26.30 42.35
CA ARG A 107 -9.87 26.26 43.62
C ARG A 107 -9.37 27.28 44.64
N ILE A 108 -8.22 27.91 44.40
CA ILE A 108 -7.58 28.87 45.31
C ILE A 108 -8.49 30.04 45.70
N PRO A 109 -9.15 30.77 44.76
CA PRO A 109 -9.93 31.96 45.13
C PRO A 109 -11.15 31.63 46.00
N THR A 110 -11.70 30.42 45.85
CA THR A 110 -12.83 29.94 46.66
C THR A 110 -12.34 29.46 48.03
N PHE A 111 -11.18 28.80 48.07
CA PHE A 111 -10.53 28.36 49.30
C PHE A 111 -10.18 29.53 50.23
N GLU A 112 -9.57 30.60 49.70
CA GLU A 112 -9.23 31.80 50.46
C GLU A 112 -10.47 32.48 51.08
N ARG A 113 -11.53 32.66 50.28
CA ARG A 113 -12.80 33.23 50.75
C ARG A 113 -13.44 32.39 51.86
N MET A 114 -13.36 31.07 51.76
CA MET A 114 -13.89 30.18 52.80
C MET A 114 -13.05 30.25 54.08
N LEU A 115 -11.72 30.28 53.96
CA LEU A 115 -10.79 30.42 55.07
C LEU A 115 -11.03 31.73 55.84
N TRP A 116 -11.17 32.85 55.11
CA TRP A 116 -11.47 34.16 55.68
C TRP A 116 -12.80 34.19 56.43
N ARG A 117 -13.86 33.63 55.86
CA ARG A 117 -15.21 33.61 56.46
C ARG A 117 -15.28 32.76 57.72
N VAL A 118 -14.68 31.57 57.73
CA VAL A 118 -14.73 30.65 58.87
C VAL A 118 -13.80 31.11 60.00
N CYS A 119 -12.65 31.67 59.65
CA CYS A 119 -11.64 32.09 60.63
C CYS A 119 -11.75 33.57 61.03
N ARG A 120 -12.72 34.31 60.48
CA ARG A 120 -13.00 35.73 60.77
C ARG A 120 -11.77 36.65 60.64
N GLY A 121 -10.88 36.36 59.68
CA GLY A 121 -9.65 37.11 59.46
C GLY A 121 -8.48 36.80 60.41
N ASN A 122 -8.62 35.85 61.33
CA ASN A 122 -7.55 35.48 62.28
C ASN A 122 -6.49 34.52 61.70
N VAL A 123 -6.42 34.41 60.38
CA VAL A 123 -5.59 33.45 59.66
C VAL A 123 -4.95 34.16 58.47
N PHE A 124 -3.65 33.98 58.31
CA PHE A 124 -2.87 34.62 57.24
C PHE A 124 -2.46 33.57 56.20
N LEU A 125 -2.89 33.75 54.96
CA LEU A 125 -2.63 32.86 53.83
C LEU A 125 -1.53 33.45 52.94
N ARG A 126 -0.49 32.68 52.64
CA ARG A 126 0.48 32.95 51.58
C ARG A 126 0.38 31.86 50.52
N GLN A 127 0.42 32.23 49.25
CA GLN A 127 0.35 31.30 48.13
C GLN A 127 1.46 31.56 47.11
N ALA A 128 1.93 30.49 46.47
CA ALA A 128 2.88 30.53 45.36
C ALA A 128 2.43 29.55 44.27
N GLU A 129 2.47 30.00 43.02
CA GLU A 129 2.13 29.16 41.88
C GLU A 129 3.31 28.26 41.49
N ILE A 130 3.02 27.04 41.04
CA ILE A 130 4.01 26.15 40.43
C ILE A 130 3.96 26.41 38.91
N GLU A 131 5.11 26.78 38.33
CA GLU A 131 5.22 27.19 36.93
C GLU A 131 4.98 26.04 35.94
N ASN A 132 5.51 24.86 36.26
CA ASN A 132 5.36 23.67 35.43
C ASN A 132 4.11 22.89 35.86
N PRO A 133 3.21 22.51 34.91
CA PRO A 133 2.09 21.64 35.23
C PRO A 133 2.60 20.24 35.60
N LEU A 134 1.92 19.60 36.55
CA LEU A 134 2.25 18.26 36.99
C LEU A 134 1.26 17.26 36.37
N GLU A 135 1.77 16.13 35.87
CA GLU A 135 0.96 15.05 35.31
C GLU A 135 0.25 14.28 36.44
N ASP A 136 -1.05 14.09 36.32
CA ASP A 136 -1.80 13.22 37.23
C ASP A 136 -1.49 11.74 36.92
N PRO A 137 -1.06 10.92 37.90
CA PRO A 137 -0.69 9.52 37.70
C PRO A 137 -1.84 8.61 37.22
N VAL A 138 -3.11 9.04 37.32
CA VAL A 138 -4.26 8.21 36.93
C VAL A 138 -4.90 8.67 35.61
N THR A 139 -4.95 9.98 35.34
CA THR A 139 -5.58 10.49 34.10
C THR A 139 -4.57 10.87 33.03
N GLY A 140 -3.29 11.07 33.36
CA GLY A 140 -2.27 11.55 32.43
C GLY A 140 -2.44 13.02 32.06
N ASP A 141 -3.35 13.74 32.72
CA ASP A 141 -3.60 15.16 32.44
C ASP A 141 -2.60 16.06 33.16
N TYR A 142 -2.21 17.13 32.49
CA TYR A 142 -1.35 18.17 33.04
C TYR A 142 -2.18 19.17 33.87
N VAL A 143 -2.05 19.09 35.20
CA VAL A 143 -2.80 19.94 36.13
C VAL A 143 -1.89 21.02 36.73
N HIS A 144 -2.33 22.27 36.64
CA HIS A 144 -1.67 23.39 37.32
C HIS A 144 -2.05 23.43 38.80
N LYS A 145 -1.05 23.25 39.66
CA LYS A 145 -1.20 23.30 41.12
C LYS A 145 -0.51 24.52 41.71
N SER A 146 -0.91 24.91 42.92
CA SER A 146 -0.34 26.02 43.68
C SER A 146 -0.08 25.59 45.11
N VAL A 147 1.06 26.04 45.65
CA VAL A 147 1.46 25.83 47.03
C VAL A 147 0.88 26.93 47.90
N PHE A 148 0.41 26.58 49.09
CA PHE A 148 -0.04 27.55 50.08
C PHE A 148 0.53 27.25 51.48
N ILE A 149 0.67 28.30 52.27
CA ILE A 149 1.07 28.25 53.68
C ILE A 149 0.09 29.11 54.47
N ILE A 150 -0.44 28.55 55.54
CA ILE A 150 -1.42 29.19 56.41
C ILE A 150 -0.83 29.36 57.80
N PHE A 151 -0.75 30.59 58.28
CA PHE A 151 -0.32 30.92 59.63
C PHE A 151 -1.54 31.17 60.52
N PHE A 152 -1.55 30.59 61.71
CA PHE A 152 -2.63 30.73 62.70
C PHE A 152 -2.07 30.69 64.12
N GLN A 153 -2.86 31.18 65.08
CA GLN A 153 -2.52 31.14 66.49
C GLN A 153 -3.55 30.33 67.27
N GLY A 154 -3.12 29.21 67.87
CA GLY A 154 -3.95 28.33 68.70
C GLY A 154 -4.52 27.09 68.00
N ASP A 155 -4.70 26.02 68.77
CA ASP A 155 -5.07 24.68 68.25
C ASP A 155 -6.52 24.56 67.75
N GLN A 156 -7.42 25.40 68.27
CA GLN A 156 -8.82 25.45 67.81
C GLN A 156 -8.91 25.90 66.34
N LEU A 157 -8.06 26.84 65.92
CA LEU A 157 -7.97 27.27 64.52
C LEU A 157 -7.30 26.21 63.64
N LYS A 158 -6.25 25.55 64.13
CA LYS A 158 -5.58 24.42 63.45
C LYS A 158 -6.57 23.35 62.99
N ASN A 159 -7.47 22.93 63.87
CA ASN A 159 -8.46 21.90 63.57
C ASN A 159 -9.54 22.38 62.57
N ARG A 160 -9.88 23.68 62.58
CA ARG A 160 -10.80 24.26 61.59
C ARG A 160 -10.15 24.37 60.21
N VAL A 161 -8.89 24.81 60.15
CA VAL A 161 -8.12 24.91 58.90
C VAL A 161 -7.94 23.54 58.27
N LYS A 162 -7.56 22.52 59.04
CA LYS A 162 -7.42 21.13 58.54
C LYS A 162 -8.71 20.61 57.88
N LYS A 163 -9.86 20.82 58.52
CA LYS A 163 -11.17 20.41 57.96
C LYS A 163 -11.51 21.13 56.65
N ILE A 164 -11.12 22.41 56.51
CA ILE A 164 -11.30 23.16 55.27
C ILE A 164 -10.36 22.59 54.19
N CYS A 165 -9.09 22.34 54.51
CA CYS A 165 -8.13 21.74 53.58
C CYS A 165 -8.60 20.36 53.08
N GLU A 166 -9.12 19.50 53.97
CA GLU A 166 -9.70 18.21 53.60
C GLU A 166 -10.94 18.37 52.70
N GLY A 167 -11.83 19.32 53.02
CA GLY A 167 -13.04 19.58 52.21
C GLY A 167 -12.76 20.05 50.78
N PHE A 168 -11.65 20.75 50.55
CA PHE A 168 -11.23 21.20 49.21
C PHE A 168 -10.32 20.19 48.48
N ARG A 169 -10.02 19.04 49.11
CA ARG A 169 -9.06 18.03 48.62
C ARG A 169 -7.63 18.59 48.45
N ALA A 170 -7.19 19.41 49.41
CA ALA A 170 -5.82 19.88 49.45
C ALA A 170 -4.89 18.84 50.11
N SER A 171 -3.75 18.57 49.50
CA SER A 171 -2.73 17.67 50.07
C SER A 171 -1.89 18.42 51.08
N LEU A 172 -1.92 17.98 52.34
CA LEU A 172 -1.20 18.59 53.45
C LEU A 172 0.11 17.84 53.70
N TYR A 173 1.23 18.56 53.72
CA TYR A 173 2.55 17.97 53.95
C TYR A 173 3.16 18.44 55.27
N PRO A 174 3.79 17.54 56.06
CA PRO A 174 4.48 17.94 57.28
C PRO A 174 5.74 18.73 56.93
N CYS A 175 5.78 19.99 57.35
CA CYS A 175 6.95 20.86 57.15
C CYS A 175 7.63 21.11 58.51
N PRO A 176 8.94 20.84 58.66
CA PRO A 176 9.67 21.16 59.88
C PRO A 176 9.64 22.65 60.23
N GLU A 177 9.51 22.94 61.53
CA GLU A 177 9.47 24.31 62.06
C GLU A 177 10.86 24.96 62.06
N THR A 178 11.93 24.18 62.17
CA THR A 178 13.30 24.71 62.19
C THR A 178 13.88 24.87 60.77
N PRO A 179 14.65 25.95 60.50
CA PRO A 179 15.23 26.18 59.17
C PRO A 179 16.32 25.16 58.81
N GLN A 180 17.00 24.59 59.82
CA GLN A 180 18.08 23.63 59.61
C GLN A 180 17.55 22.25 59.20
N GLU A 181 16.54 21.72 59.91
CA GLU A 181 15.88 20.45 59.55
C GLU A 181 15.17 20.54 58.20
N ARG A 182 14.65 21.73 57.83
CA ARG A 182 14.03 21.96 56.52
C ARG A 182 15.03 21.83 55.37
N LYS A 183 16.25 22.35 55.53
CA LYS A 183 17.33 22.23 54.53
C LYS A 183 17.80 20.79 54.38
N GLU A 184 17.90 20.06 55.49
CA GLU A 184 18.25 18.64 55.49
C GLU A 184 17.17 17.80 54.78
N MET A 185 15.90 18.01 55.11
CA MET A 185 14.77 17.34 54.46
C MET A 185 14.69 17.67 52.95
N ALA A 186 14.95 18.92 52.55
CA ALA A 186 14.97 19.31 51.14
C ALA A 186 16.13 18.64 50.36
N SER A 187 17.30 18.51 50.98
CA SER A 187 18.43 17.78 50.40
C SER A 187 18.10 16.29 50.21
N GLY A 188 17.53 15.65 51.23
CA GLY A 188 17.14 14.23 51.16
C GLY A 188 16.05 13.95 50.13
N VAL A 189 15.09 14.88 49.94
CA VAL A 189 14.06 14.77 48.90
C VAL A 189 14.66 14.94 47.50
N ASN A 190 15.63 15.84 47.30
CA ASN A 190 16.29 16.01 46.01
C ASN A 190 17.07 14.76 45.58
N THR A 191 17.86 14.16 46.47
CA THR A 191 18.60 12.92 46.15
C THR A 191 17.64 11.79 45.75
N ARG A 192 16.52 11.63 46.48
CA ARG A 192 15.50 10.62 46.13
C ARG A 192 14.82 10.90 44.79
N ILE A 193 14.61 12.16 44.43
CA ILE A 193 14.06 12.55 43.12
C ILE A 193 15.05 12.23 42.01
N ASP A 194 16.33 12.53 42.21
CA ASP A 194 17.38 12.26 41.23
C ASP A 194 17.57 10.74 41.02
N ASP A 195 17.52 9.95 42.10
CA ASP A 195 17.55 8.48 42.04
C ASP A 195 16.34 7.90 41.28
N LEU A 196 15.16 8.51 41.43
CA LEU A 196 13.94 8.11 40.73
C LEU A 196 13.92 8.54 39.25
N GLN A 197 14.74 9.51 38.83
CA GLN A 197 14.82 10.01 37.45
C GLN A 197 15.83 9.24 36.59
N MET A 198 16.70 8.41 37.17
CA MET A 198 17.78 7.70 36.47
C MET A 198 17.32 6.43 35.71
N VAL A 199 16.05 6.35 35.32
CA VAL A 199 15.46 5.24 34.53
C VAL A 199 14.41 5.84 33.59
N PRO A 200 14.75 6.52 32.47
CA PRO A 200 15.00 5.83 31.19
C PRO A 200 15.72 6.68 30.08
N GLU A 201 16.95 6.37 29.68
CA GLU A 201 17.45 6.77 28.34
C GLU A 201 18.21 5.61 27.71
N GLY A 202 17.48 4.79 26.96
CA GLY A 202 18.07 3.62 26.35
C GLY A 202 17.24 2.99 25.24
N TRP A 203 16.48 3.77 24.47
CA TRP A 203 15.80 3.26 23.28
C TRP A 203 15.66 4.34 22.20
N ARG A 204 16.69 4.46 21.36
CA ARG A 204 16.56 5.01 20.01
C ARG A 204 17.71 4.50 19.15
N GLU A 205 17.39 3.69 18.15
CA GLU A 205 17.83 3.80 16.76
C GLU A 205 17.55 2.49 16.01
N PHE A 206 16.69 2.56 15.00
CA PHE A 206 16.64 1.57 13.95
C PHE A 206 16.32 2.22 12.60
N PHE A 207 17.09 1.79 11.61
CA PHE A 207 16.96 1.89 10.15
C PHE A 207 17.35 3.19 9.43
N CYS A 208 18.37 3.05 8.56
CA CYS A 208 18.12 3.00 7.11
C CYS A 208 19.31 2.35 6.36
N VAL A 209 19.04 1.34 5.52
CA VAL A 209 19.97 0.81 4.51
C VAL A 209 19.25 0.77 3.18
N LYS A 210 19.87 1.34 2.13
CA LYS A 210 19.87 0.95 0.69
C LYS A 210 20.58 2.08 -0.08
N TYR A 211 21.35 1.91 -1.16
CA TYR A 211 21.14 1.13 -2.38
C TYR A 211 22.48 0.85 -3.10
N TYR A 212 22.57 -0.32 -3.74
CA TYR A 212 23.64 -0.72 -4.64
C TYR A 212 23.24 -0.46 -6.11
N ASN A 213 24.07 0.32 -6.83
CA ASN A 213 24.53 0.15 -8.22
C ASN A 213 23.53 -0.14 -9.37
N ARG A 214 23.52 0.70 -10.44
CA ARG A 214 23.74 0.22 -11.83
C ARG A 214 23.96 1.34 -12.87
N ARG A 215 25.00 1.16 -13.67
CA ARG A 215 25.39 1.91 -14.88
C ARG A 215 25.33 0.95 -16.06
N LEU A 216 24.61 1.24 -17.16
CA LEU A 216 24.95 0.78 -18.53
C LEU A 216 24.03 1.36 -19.63
N PHE A 217 24.64 1.68 -20.78
CA PHE A 217 24.13 1.88 -22.16
C PHE A 217 24.02 3.30 -22.74
N PRO A 218 25.06 3.79 -23.45
CA PRO A 218 25.00 4.91 -24.38
C PRO A 218 25.40 4.48 -25.80
N PHE A 219 24.42 4.23 -26.69
CA PHE A 219 24.71 4.13 -28.14
C PHE A 219 23.56 4.61 -29.04
N LEU A 220 22.32 4.71 -28.52
CA LEU A 220 21.18 5.29 -29.23
C LEU A 220 21.04 6.82 -29.06
N GLU A 221 21.78 7.46 -28.16
CA GLU A 221 21.63 8.88 -27.82
C GLU A 221 22.18 9.86 -28.87
N THR A 222 23.16 9.46 -29.69
CA THR A 222 23.89 10.39 -30.57
C THR A 222 23.08 10.91 -31.76
N LEU A 223 22.05 10.17 -32.22
CA LEU A 223 21.19 10.62 -33.32
C LEU A 223 20.15 11.66 -32.90
N THR A 224 19.78 11.69 -31.63
CA THR A 224 18.71 12.58 -31.10
C THR A 224 19.18 14.03 -30.98
N VAL A 225 20.48 14.27 -30.80
CA VAL A 225 21.02 15.61 -30.50
C VAL A 225 20.86 16.59 -31.65
N ILE A 226 21.12 16.17 -32.90
CA ILE A 226 21.10 17.09 -34.05
C ILE A 226 19.69 17.51 -34.46
N TRP A 227 18.72 16.62 -34.29
CA TRP A 227 17.32 16.90 -34.60
C TRP A 227 16.65 17.78 -33.55
N ASN A 228 17.20 17.88 -32.33
CA ASN A 228 16.62 18.74 -31.30
C ASN A 228 16.77 20.24 -31.62
N ILE A 229 17.75 20.62 -32.45
CA ILE A 229 18.04 22.00 -32.84
C ILE A 229 17.36 22.38 -34.18
N ALA A 230 16.89 21.39 -34.94
CA ALA A 230 16.31 21.61 -36.27
C ALA A 230 14.86 22.14 -36.19
N THR A 231 14.53 23.14 -37.03
CA THR A 231 13.16 23.68 -37.14
C THR A 231 12.16 22.67 -37.70
N ASN A 232 12.62 21.72 -38.50
CA ASN A 232 11.80 20.66 -39.12
C ASN A 232 11.71 19.37 -38.28
N LYS A 233 12.09 19.40 -36.98
CA LYS A 233 12.12 18.20 -36.13
C LYS A 233 10.77 17.49 -36.01
N LEU A 234 9.68 18.27 -35.94
CA LEU A 234 8.34 17.71 -35.71
C LEU A 234 7.88 16.90 -36.92
N THR A 235 8.08 17.39 -38.13
CA THR A 235 7.70 16.68 -39.37
C THR A 235 8.42 15.33 -39.49
N PHE A 236 9.72 15.30 -39.15
CA PHE A 236 10.50 14.06 -39.14
C PHE A 236 10.06 13.10 -38.02
N LEU A 237 10.01 13.56 -36.77
CA LEU A 237 9.63 12.75 -35.61
C LEU A 237 8.20 12.24 -35.70
N ASN A 238 7.28 13.01 -36.28
CA ASN A 238 5.90 12.61 -36.46
C ASN A 238 5.80 11.39 -37.40
N SER A 239 6.47 11.47 -38.55
CA SER A 239 6.53 10.37 -39.52
C SER A 239 7.25 9.15 -38.97
N PHE A 240 8.35 9.35 -38.22
CA PHE A 240 9.13 8.27 -37.61
C PHE A 240 8.34 7.56 -36.50
N LYS A 241 7.83 8.30 -35.50
CA LYS A 241 7.13 7.73 -34.35
C LYS A 241 5.86 6.99 -34.77
N MET A 242 5.08 7.53 -35.72
CA MET A 242 3.89 6.85 -36.25
C MET A 242 4.24 5.49 -36.85
N LYS A 243 5.28 5.43 -37.70
CA LYS A 243 5.72 4.18 -38.34
C LYS A 243 6.29 3.19 -37.34
N THR A 244 7.10 3.64 -36.39
CA THR A 244 7.66 2.79 -35.33
C THR A 244 6.56 2.20 -34.45
N SER A 245 5.53 2.99 -34.12
CA SER A 245 4.35 2.53 -33.37
C SER A 245 3.60 1.41 -34.10
N VAL A 246 3.38 1.55 -35.42
CA VAL A 246 2.75 0.50 -36.24
C VAL A 246 3.61 -0.76 -36.32
N ILE A 247 4.93 -0.62 -36.50
CA ILE A 247 5.87 -1.76 -36.52
C ILE A 247 5.82 -2.53 -35.19
N LEU A 248 5.94 -1.82 -34.06
CA LEU A 248 5.89 -2.43 -32.74
C LEU A 248 4.55 -3.13 -32.50
N GLY A 249 3.44 -2.50 -32.89
CA GLY A 249 2.11 -3.09 -32.75
C GLY A 249 1.94 -4.40 -33.51
N ILE A 250 2.36 -4.42 -34.78
CA ILE A 250 2.24 -5.61 -35.64
C ILE A 250 3.12 -6.74 -35.11
N ILE A 251 4.36 -6.47 -34.70
CA ILE A 251 5.24 -7.48 -34.10
C ILE A 251 4.65 -8.02 -32.79
N HIS A 252 4.13 -7.15 -31.94
CA HIS A 252 3.52 -7.54 -30.67
C HIS A 252 2.26 -8.41 -30.85
N MET A 253 1.36 -8.04 -31.78
CA MET A 253 0.19 -8.85 -32.09
C MET A 253 0.55 -10.19 -32.76
N MET A 254 1.52 -10.19 -33.68
CA MET A 254 2.04 -11.42 -34.30
C MET A 254 2.61 -12.38 -33.25
N PHE A 255 3.30 -11.84 -32.25
CA PHE A 255 3.78 -12.63 -31.12
C PHE A 255 2.61 -13.23 -30.31
N GLY A 256 1.57 -12.45 -30.03
CA GLY A 256 0.35 -12.94 -29.37
C GLY A 256 -0.34 -14.08 -30.11
N VAL A 257 -0.53 -13.95 -31.43
CA VAL A 257 -1.11 -15.03 -32.27
C VAL A 257 -0.19 -16.25 -32.27
N THR A 258 1.13 -16.08 -32.24
CA THR A 258 2.08 -17.21 -32.14
C THR A 258 1.94 -17.96 -30.81
N LEU A 259 1.60 -17.29 -29.70
CA LEU A 259 1.35 -17.95 -28.41
C LEU A 259 0.10 -18.85 -28.44
N SER A 260 -0.90 -18.54 -29.26
CA SER A 260 -2.07 -19.42 -29.45
C SER A 260 -1.69 -20.80 -29.99
N LEU A 261 -0.65 -20.89 -30.83
CA LEU A 261 -0.13 -22.17 -31.34
C LEU A 261 0.40 -23.05 -30.22
N PHE A 262 1.18 -22.47 -29.29
CA PHE A 262 1.70 -23.20 -28.14
C PHE A 262 0.57 -23.72 -27.26
N ASN A 263 -0.49 -22.92 -27.10
CA ASN A 263 -1.68 -23.30 -26.33
C ASN A 263 -2.39 -24.52 -26.97
N HIS A 264 -2.72 -24.46 -28.26
CA HIS A 264 -3.38 -25.58 -28.95
C HIS A 264 -2.50 -26.84 -29.08
N THR A 265 -1.18 -26.66 -29.15
CA THR A 265 -0.23 -27.78 -29.15
C THR A 265 -0.17 -28.47 -27.79
N TYR A 266 -0.15 -27.69 -26.69
CA TYR A 266 -0.14 -28.22 -25.32
C TYR A 266 -1.41 -29.01 -24.99
N PHE A 267 -2.59 -28.46 -25.32
CA PHE A 267 -3.89 -29.11 -25.11
C PHE A 267 -4.23 -30.19 -26.16
N LYS A 268 -3.32 -30.49 -27.10
CA LYS A 268 -3.49 -31.53 -28.14
C LYS A 268 -4.80 -31.40 -28.95
N LYS A 269 -5.22 -30.17 -29.30
CA LYS A 269 -6.41 -29.90 -30.14
C LYS A 269 -6.00 -29.61 -31.59
N PRO A 270 -5.76 -30.61 -32.46
CA PRO A 270 -5.22 -30.40 -33.82
C PRO A 270 -6.18 -29.61 -34.73
N LEU A 271 -7.49 -29.71 -34.51
CA LEU A 271 -8.50 -29.01 -35.31
C LEU A 271 -8.35 -27.48 -35.23
N ASN A 272 -8.04 -26.95 -34.04
CA ASN A 272 -7.85 -25.51 -33.82
C ASN A 272 -6.55 -24.99 -34.42
N ILE A 273 -5.52 -25.84 -34.58
CA ILE A 273 -4.27 -25.48 -35.25
C ILE A 273 -4.53 -25.25 -36.74
N TYR A 274 -5.20 -26.18 -37.41
CA TYR A 274 -5.43 -26.11 -38.87
C TYR A 274 -6.47 -25.07 -39.27
N PHE A 275 -7.53 -24.91 -38.49
CA PHE A 275 -8.67 -24.05 -38.87
C PHE A 275 -8.76 -22.73 -38.07
N GLY A 276 -7.93 -22.53 -37.04
CA GLY A 276 -7.79 -21.27 -36.30
C GLY A 276 -6.45 -20.61 -36.59
N PHE A 277 -5.37 -21.13 -35.98
CA PHE A 277 -4.05 -20.50 -36.03
C PHE A 277 -3.50 -20.25 -37.45
N ILE A 278 -3.57 -21.24 -38.35
CA ILE A 278 -3.00 -21.12 -39.70
C ILE A 278 -3.68 -20.01 -40.53
N PRO A 279 -5.01 -19.99 -40.68
CA PRO A 279 -5.68 -18.87 -41.34
C PRO A 279 -5.44 -17.51 -40.67
N GLU A 280 -5.41 -17.46 -39.33
CA GLU A 280 -5.20 -16.23 -38.58
C GLU A 280 -3.83 -15.60 -38.84
N ILE A 281 -2.76 -16.40 -38.79
CA ILE A 281 -1.39 -15.93 -39.02
C ILE A 281 -1.18 -15.52 -40.49
N ILE A 282 -1.78 -16.24 -41.44
CA ILE A 282 -1.72 -15.90 -42.87
C ILE A 282 -2.45 -14.59 -43.15
N PHE A 283 -3.66 -14.42 -42.60
CA PHE A 283 -4.44 -13.19 -42.72
C PHE A 283 -3.67 -11.99 -42.15
N MET A 284 -3.11 -12.13 -40.96
CA MET A 284 -2.36 -11.04 -40.31
C MET A 284 -1.05 -10.70 -41.05
N THR A 285 -0.30 -11.71 -41.50
CA THR A 285 0.97 -11.51 -42.22
C THR A 285 0.75 -10.90 -43.60
N SER A 286 -0.31 -11.33 -44.32
CA SER A 286 -0.58 -10.88 -45.68
C SER A 286 -0.98 -9.40 -45.77
N LEU A 287 -1.75 -8.89 -44.81
CA LEU A 287 -2.17 -7.48 -44.79
C LEU A 287 -1.15 -6.60 -44.06
N PHE A 288 -0.90 -6.89 -42.78
CA PHE A 288 -0.15 -6.02 -41.89
C PHE A 288 1.34 -6.36 -41.86
N GLY A 289 1.71 -7.64 -41.95
CA GLY A 289 3.11 -8.04 -42.13
C GLY A 289 3.73 -7.41 -43.38
N TYR A 290 2.98 -7.39 -44.49
CA TYR A 290 3.37 -6.70 -45.72
C TYR A 290 3.54 -5.18 -45.52
N LEU A 291 2.65 -4.53 -44.75
CA LEU A 291 2.78 -3.11 -44.40
C LEU A 291 4.10 -2.80 -43.68
N VAL A 292 4.54 -3.66 -42.74
CA VAL A 292 5.83 -3.52 -42.05
C VAL A 292 7.00 -3.63 -43.03
N ILE A 293 6.95 -4.61 -43.94
CA ILE A 293 7.99 -4.79 -44.97
C ILE A 293 8.08 -3.54 -45.86
N LEU A 294 6.95 -2.94 -46.24
CA LEU A 294 6.93 -1.71 -47.03
C LEU A 294 7.54 -0.51 -46.28
N ILE A 295 7.35 -0.41 -44.96
CA ILE A 295 7.97 0.64 -44.16
C ILE A 295 9.50 0.50 -44.18
N PHE A 296 10.01 -0.70 -43.91
CA PHE A 296 11.45 -0.96 -43.94
C PHE A 296 12.03 -0.78 -45.34
N TYR A 297 11.35 -1.27 -46.37
CA TYR A 297 11.76 -1.08 -47.76
C TYR A 297 11.84 0.41 -48.12
N LYS A 298 10.84 1.21 -47.72
CA LYS A 298 10.86 2.65 -47.96
C LYS A 298 12.03 3.34 -47.24
N TRP A 299 12.37 2.91 -46.01
CA TRP A 299 13.50 3.46 -45.26
C TRP A 299 14.87 3.14 -45.89
N THR A 300 15.01 2.02 -46.60
CA THR A 300 16.29 1.65 -47.24
C THR A 300 16.39 2.05 -48.71
N ALA A 301 15.27 2.14 -49.43
CA ALA A 301 15.27 2.38 -50.88
C ALA A 301 15.32 3.86 -51.26
N TYR A 302 14.75 4.76 -50.46
CA TYR A 302 14.67 6.19 -50.79
C TYR A 302 15.66 7.02 -49.98
N ASN A 303 16.60 7.65 -50.68
CA ASN A 303 17.54 8.62 -50.13
C ASN A 303 17.12 10.06 -50.49
N ALA A 304 17.83 11.05 -49.94
CA ALA A 304 17.57 12.49 -50.19
C ALA A 304 17.45 12.83 -51.70
N ASN A 305 18.24 12.16 -52.55
CA ASN A 305 18.29 12.40 -53.99
C ASN A 305 17.06 11.87 -54.76
N THR A 306 16.25 10.99 -54.17
CA THR A 306 15.07 10.36 -54.81
C THR A 306 13.78 10.65 -54.02
N SER A 307 13.85 11.54 -53.03
CA SER A 307 12.74 11.83 -52.11
C SER A 307 11.53 12.49 -52.79
N GLU A 308 11.72 13.23 -53.88
CA GLU A 308 10.63 13.92 -54.59
C GLU A 308 9.59 12.95 -55.16
N LYS A 309 10.06 11.77 -55.62
CA LYS A 309 9.21 10.73 -56.22
C LYS A 309 8.78 9.67 -55.20
N ALA A 310 8.99 9.91 -53.90
CA ALA A 310 8.75 8.92 -52.86
C ALA A 310 7.24 8.76 -52.59
N PRO A 311 6.64 7.59 -52.87
CA PRO A 311 5.21 7.38 -52.77
C PRO A 311 4.71 7.37 -51.31
N SER A 312 3.44 7.71 -51.10
CA SER A 312 2.79 7.55 -49.79
C SER A 312 2.45 6.08 -49.53
N LEU A 313 2.78 5.57 -48.33
CA LEU A 313 2.48 4.19 -47.95
C LEU A 313 0.98 3.98 -47.71
N LEU A 314 0.29 5.02 -47.21
CA LEU A 314 -1.14 4.96 -46.90
C LEU A 314 -1.98 4.77 -48.16
N ILE A 315 -1.71 5.53 -49.24
CA ILE A 315 -2.46 5.38 -50.49
C ILE A 315 -2.21 4.01 -51.15
N HIS A 316 -0.97 3.49 -51.07
CA HIS A 316 -0.67 2.14 -51.56
C HIS A 316 -1.40 1.06 -50.76
N PHE A 317 -1.58 1.25 -49.45
CA PHE A 317 -2.34 0.35 -48.61
C PHE A 317 -3.85 0.41 -48.91
N ILE A 318 -4.42 1.59 -49.16
CA ILE A 318 -5.83 1.75 -49.59
C ILE A 318 -6.04 1.13 -50.97
N ASN A 319 -5.18 1.45 -51.93
CA ASN A 319 -5.27 0.98 -53.31
C ASN A 319 -5.12 -0.54 -53.43
N MET A 320 -4.41 -1.17 -52.48
CA MET A 320 -4.33 -2.62 -52.35
C MET A 320 -5.73 -3.25 -52.15
N PHE A 321 -6.57 -2.68 -51.27
CA PHE A 321 -7.94 -3.18 -51.04
C PHE A 321 -8.94 -2.73 -52.10
N LEU A 322 -8.77 -1.54 -52.68
CA LEU A 322 -9.69 -1.01 -53.70
C LEU A 322 -9.40 -1.55 -55.12
N PHE A 323 -8.32 -2.33 -55.30
CA PHE A 323 -7.83 -2.80 -56.60
C PHE A 323 -7.62 -1.68 -57.64
N SER A 324 -7.35 -0.45 -57.18
CA SER A 324 -7.14 0.72 -58.04
C SER A 324 -5.66 1.01 -58.21
N TYR A 325 -5.11 0.69 -59.37
CA TYR A 325 -3.67 0.82 -59.68
C TYR A 325 -3.39 1.81 -60.84
N GLY A 326 -4.37 2.66 -61.18
CA GLY A 326 -4.36 3.46 -62.41
C GLY A 326 -3.72 4.86 -62.30
N ASP A 327 -3.35 5.32 -61.11
CA ASP A 327 -2.87 6.70 -60.93
C ASP A 327 -1.38 6.86 -61.27
N SER A 328 -1.08 7.71 -62.26
CA SER A 328 0.30 8.06 -62.65
C SER A 328 1.04 8.94 -61.62
N SER A 329 0.35 9.43 -60.58
CA SER A 329 0.93 10.26 -59.52
C SER A 329 1.69 9.47 -58.46
N ASN A 330 1.39 8.17 -58.30
CA ASN A 330 2.01 7.30 -57.30
C ASN A 330 2.88 6.25 -57.99
N SER A 331 4.20 6.46 -57.95
CA SER A 331 5.17 5.49 -58.46
C SER A 331 5.11 4.19 -57.66
N MET A 332 5.21 3.05 -58.36
CA MET A 332 5.36 1.75 -57.70
C MET A 332 6.69 1.70 -56.94
N LEU A 333 6.68 1.13 -55.73
CA LEU A 333 7.85 1.01 -54.87
C LEU A 333 8.87 0.01 -55.42
N TYR A 334 8.40 -1.09 -56.01
CA TYR A 334 9.27 -2.14 -56.55
C TYR A 334 8.64 -2.85 -57.75
N SER A 335 9.46 -3.52 -58.55
CA SER A 335 9.02 -4.23 -59.77
C SER A 335 8.06 -5.37 -59.42
N GLY A 336 6.91 -5.45 -60.11
CA GLY A 336 5.91 -6.49 -59.87
C GLY A 336 5.00 -6.26 -58.66
N GLN A 337 5.01 -5.07 -58.04
CA GLN A 337 4.20 -4.75 -56.85
C GLN A 337 2.71 -5.07 -57.02
N LYS A 338 2.10 -4.71 -58.16
CA LYS A 338 0.69 -4.99 -58.44
C LYS A 338 0.34 -6.49 -58.35
N GLY A 339 1.23 -7.36 -58.84
CA GLY A 339 1.03 -8.81 -58.79
C GLY A 339 1.04 -9.33 -57.36
N ILE A 340 2.03 -8.90 -56.56
CA ILE A 340 2.15 -9.32 -55.16
C ILE A 340 0.97 -8.82 -54.32
N GLN A 341 0.57 -7.55 -54.47
CA GLN A 341 -0.55 -6.96 -53.72
C GLN A 341 -1.87 -7.66 -54.04
N CYS A 342 -2.15 -7.94 -55.32
CA CYS A 342 -3.34 -8.69 -55.72
C CYS A 342 -3.33 -10.11 -55.14
N PHE A 343 -2.19 -10.82 -55.22
CA PHE A 343 -2.05 -12.16 -54.66
C PHE A 343 -2.30 -12.18 -53.14
N LEU A 344 -1.70 -11.24 -52.39
CA LEU A 344 -1.86 -11.17 -50.93
C LEU A 344 -3.31 -10.91 -50.52
N VAL A 345 -4.02 -10.01 -51.22
CA VAL A 345 -5.45 -9.73 -50.92
C VAL A 345 -6.33 -10.92 -51.24
N VAL A 346 -6.09 -11.63 -52.35
CA VAL A 346 -6.86 -12.84 -52.68
C VAL A 346 -6.65 -13.93 -51.62
N VAL A 347 -5.41 -14.13 -51.16
CA VAL A 347 -5.10 -15.06 -50.07
C VAL A 347 -5.79 -14.65 -48.78
N ALA A 348 -5.76 -13.36 -48.42
CA ALA A 348 -6.43 -12.85 -47.22
C ALA A 348 -7.96 -13.04 -47.29
N LEU A 349 -8.58 -12.81 -48.45
CA LEU A 349 -10.01 -13.03 -48.65
C LEU A 349 -10.40 -14.51 -48.59
N LEU A 350 -9.56 -15.41 -49.09
CA LEU A 350 -9.81 -16.86 -49.02
C LEU A 350 -9.72 -17.39 -47.57
N CYS A 351 -8.88 -16.78 -46.73
CA CYS A 351 -8.77 -17.15 -45.32
C CYS A 351 -10.08 -16.93 -44.53
N VAL A 352 -10.94 -15.99 -44.94
CA VAL A 352 -12.19 -15.69 -44.21
C VAL A 352 -13.19 -16.84 -44.30
N PRO A 353 -13.58 -17.35 -45.49
CA PRO A 353 -14.35 -18.59 -45.60
C PRO A 353 -13.65 -19.80 -44.99
N TRP A 354 -12.32 -19.85 -45.01
CA TRP A 354 -11.54 -20.94 -44.40
C TRP A 354 -11.83 -21.06 -42.89
N MET A 355 -11.73 -19.96 -42.15
CA MET A 355 -12.01 -19.95 -40.71
C MET A 355 -13.49 -20.20 -40.37
N LEU A 356 -14.40 -19.67 -41.19
CA LEU A 356 -15.84 -19.70 -40.90
C LEU A 356 -16.44 -21.09 -41.12
N LEU A 357 -16.15 -21.72 -42.27
CA LEU A 357 -16.90 -22.90 -42.72
C LEU A 357 -16.24 -24.22 -42.32
N PHE A 358 -14.90 -24.32 -42.36
CA PHE A 358 -14.26 -25.63 -42.32
C PHE A 358 -14.32 -26.28 -40.94
N LYS A 359 -14.13 -25.52 -39.86
CA LYS A 359 -14.20 -26.06 -38.48
C LYS A 359 -15.58 -26.68 -38.16
N PRO A 360 -16.72 -25.96 -38.29
CA PRO A 360 -18.04 -26.53 -37.98
C PRO A 360 -18.44 -27.65 -38.94
N LEU A 361 -18.05 -27.57 -40.23
CA LEU A 361 -18.34 -28.64 -41.20
C LEU A 361 -17.56 -29.93 -40.93
N VAL A 362 -16.28 -29.82 -40.57
CA VAL A 362 -15.46 -30.99 -40.21
C VAL A 362 -15.98 -31.61 -38.91
N LEU A 363 -16.35 -30.79 -37.92
CA LEU A 363 -16.93 -31.28 -36.67
C LEU A 363 -18.27 -32.00 -36.90
N ARG A 364 -19.14 -31.43 -37.74
CA ARG A 364 -20.38 -32.09 -38.17
C ARG A 364 -20.13 -33.41 -38.89
N HIS A 365 -19.15 -33.46 -39.79
CA HIS A 365 -18.80 -34.68 -40.51
C HIS A 365 -18.30 -35.77 -39.55
N GLN A 366 -17.48 -35.41 -38.56
CA GLN A 366 -17.03 -36.33 -37.51
C GLN A 366 -18.20 -36.83 -36.66
N TYR A 367 -19.12 -35.94 -36.26
CA TYR A 367 -20.32 -36.30 -35.50
C TYR A 367 -21.22 -37.29 -36.26
N LEU A 368 -21.53 -37.01 -37.54
CA LEU A 368 -22.34 -37.93 -38.36
C LEU A 368 -21.66 -39.29 -38.55
N ARG A 369 -20.33 -39.30 -38.66
CA ARG A 369 -19.56 -40.54 -38.83
C ARG A 369 -19.54 -41.38 -37.54
N ARG A 370 -19.46 -40.76 -36.37
CA ARG A 370 -19.58 -41.44 -35.07
C ARG A 370 -20.96 -42.07 -34.88
N LYS A 371 -22.03 -41.32 -35.16
CA LYS A 371 -23.41 -41.86 -35.16
C LYS A 371 -23.63 -43.04 -36.10
N HIS A 372 -23.00 -43.03 -37.28
CA HIS A 372 -23.07 -44.19 -38.21
C HIS A 372 -22.31 -45.42 -37.71
N LEU A 373 -21.26 -45.22 -36.90
CA LEU A 373 -20.50 -46.32 -36.30
C LEU A 373 -21.23 -46.94 -35.09
N GLU A 374 -21.86 -46.09 -34.26
CA GLU A 374 -22.64 -46.50 -33.08
C GLU A 374 -24.02 -47.07 -33.46
N GLY A 375 -24.53 -46.75 -34.65
CA GLY A 375 -25.83 -47.21 -35.16
C GLY A 375 -25.83 -48.59 -35.84
N GLN A 376 -24.73 -49.34 -35.86
CA GLN A 376 -24.75 -50.73 -36.34
C GLN A 376 -25.16 -51.69 -35.20
N PRO A 377 -26.28 -52.43 -35.31
CA PRO A 377 -26.62 -53.45 -34.32
C PRO A 377 -25.60 -54.57 -34.42
N VAL A 378 -24.85 -54.80 -33.34
CA VAL A 378 -24.00 -55.99 -33.20
C VAL A 378 -24.93 -57.20 -33.13
N GLU A 379 -25.03 -57.93 -34.24
CA GLU A 379 -25.66 -59.25 -34.28
C GLU A 379 -24.82 -60.18 -33.39
N ALA A 380 -25.35 -60.52 -32.22
CA ALA A 380 -24.68 -61.41 -31.27
C ALA A 380 -24.47 -62.79 -31.91
N PRO A 381 -23.26 -63.39 -31.87
CA PRO A 381 -23.06 -64.72 -32.41
C PRO A 381 -23.78 -65.74 -31.52
N VAL A 382 -24.83 -66.34 -32.08
CA VAL A 382 -25.49 -67.52 -31.52
C VAL A 382 -24.45 -68.65 -31.47
N SER A 383 -24.05 -69.04 -30.27
CA SER A 383 -23.24 -70.24 -30.03
C SER A 383 -24.04 -71.24 -29.18
N PRO A 384 -23.89 -72.56 -29.45
CA PRO A 384 -24.85 -73.57 -29.04
C PRO A 384 -24.69 -73.91 -27.55
N THR A 385 -25.82 -74.14 -26.89
CA THR A 385 -25.93 -74.69 -25.53
C THR A 385 -24.98 -75.86 -25.29
N PRO A 386 -24.09 -75.78 -24.29
CA PRO A 386 -23.55 -76.95 -23.64
C PRO A 386 -24.36 -77.28 -22.38
N SER A 387 -24.52 -78.58 -22.20
CA SER A 387 -25.15 -79.31 -21.11
C SER A 387 -24.76 -78.86 -19.69
N GLN A 388 -25.72 -78.99 -18.77
CA GLN A 388 -25.55 -78.94 -17.31
C GLN A 388 -24.47 -79.92 -16.81
N GLN A 389 -23.22 -79.50 -16.72
CA GLN A 389 -22.18 -80.15 -15.92
C GLN A 389 -20.99 -79.19 -15.80
N GLY A 390 -20.93 -78.44 -14.69
CA GLY A 390 -19.84 -77.51 -14.40
C GLY A 390 -20.24 -76.26 -13.61
N LEU A 391 -21.11 -76.39 -12.61
CA LEU A 391 -21.56 -75.26 -11.77
C LEU A 391 -20.64 -74.99 -10.55
N GLU A 392 -19.47 -75.62 -10.42
CA GLU A 392 -18.65 -75.52 -9.19
C GLU A 392 -17.16 -75.17 -9.37
N ALA A 393 -16.72 -74.75 -10.57
CA ALA A 393 -15.28 -74.51 -10.80
C ALA A 393 -14.91 -73.16 -11.44
N ALA A 394 -15.80 -72.16 -11.41
CA ALA A 394 -15.52 -70.81 -11.94
C ALA A 394 -15.73 -69.69 -10.89
N ALA A 395 -15.84 -70.02 -9.61
CA ALA A 395 -15.91 -69.06 -8.50
C ALA A 395 -14.53 -68.80 -7.83
N ALA A 396 -13.44 -69.31 -8.41
CA ALA A 396 -12.11 -69.27 -7.77
C ALA A 396 -10.97 -68.67 -8.64
N ALA A 397 -11.27 -68.02 -9.77
CA ALA A 397 -10.24 -67.42 -10.63
C ALA A 397 -10.69 -66.09 -11.27
N THR A 398 -10.84 -65.07 -10.44
CA THR A 398 -10.77 -63.64 -10.82
C THR A 398 -10.18 -62.94 -9.60
N GLY A 399 -8.88 -62.66 -9.54
CA GLY A 399 -8.21 -61.64 -10.33
C GLY A 399 -7.84 -60.50 -9.38
N THR A 400 -6.65 -60.58 -8.76
CA THR A 400 -6.02 -59.42 -8.12
C THR A 400 -5.47 -58.49 -9.20
N LEU A 401 -5.86 -57.21 -9.21
CA LEU A 401 -4.98 -56.05 -9.42
C LEU A 401 -5.74 -54.72 -9.18
N ASN A 402 -5.38 -54.11 -8.04
CA ASN A 402 -5.23 -52.69 -7.67
C ASN A 402 -6.33 -51.61 -7.79
N PHE A 403 -6.36 -50.88 -6.66
CA PHE A 403 -6.54 -49.43 -6.46
C PHE A 403 -7.94 -48.88 -6.12
N GLY A 404 -8.21 -48.82 -4.81
CA GLY A 404 -8.77 -47.62 -4.16
C GLY A 404 -10.28 -47.42 -4.19
N GLY A 405 -11.00 -48.12 -3.31
CA GLY A 405 -12.37 -47.77 -2.84
C GLY A 405 -13.41 -48.85 -3.19
N ILE A 406 -14.29 -49.36 -2.33
CA ILE A 406 -14.92 -48.95 -1.05
C ILE A 406 -15.60 -50.21 -0.46
N ARG A 407 -15.95 -50.20 0.86
CA ARG A 407 -17.18 -50.77 1.54
C ARG A 407 -16.86 -51.42 2.91
N VAL A 408 -17.61 -51.35 4.02
CA VAL A 408 -18.69 -50.51 4.63
C VAL A 408 -18.61 -50.80 6.15
N GLY A 409 -19.12 -49.93 7.02
CA GLY A 409 -19.51 -50.30 8.39
C GLY A 409 -20.64 -49.43 8.91
N ASN A 410 -21.82 -50.03 9.16
CA ASN A 410 -23.00 -49.36 9.73
C ASN A 410 -22.80 -48.99 11.21
N GLY A 411 -23.22 -47.78 11.58
CA GLY A 411 -23.49 -47.36 12.96
C GLY A 411 -24.41 -46.13 12.97
N PRO A 412 -25.45 -46.05 13.83
CA PRO A 412 -26.42 -44.96 13.80
C PRO A 412 -26.04 -43.89 14.82
N THR A 413 -25.81 -42.66 14.37
CA THR A 413 -26.15 -41.40 15.07
C THR A 413 -25.68 -40.23 14.21
N GLU A 414 -26.57 -39.25 14.11
CA GLU A 414 -26.49 -38.00 13.37
C GLU A 414 -25.21 -37.19 13.71
N GLU A 415 -24.53 -36.70 12.67
CA GLU A 415 -23.99 -35.34 12.51
C GLU A 415 -23.25 -35.30 11.16
N ASP A 416 -23.91 -34.70 10.16
CA ASP A 416 -23.45 -34.61 8.77
C ASP A 416 -22.18 -33.75 8.66
N ALA A 417 -21.03 -34.40 8.45
CA ALA A 417 -19.88 -33.78 7.81
C ALA A 417 -19.85 -34.24 6.34
N GLU A 418 -20.51 -33.48 5.48
CA GLU A 418 -20.49 -33.68 4.04
C GLU A 418 -19.15 -33.17 3.48
N ILE A 419 -18.25 -34.10 3.09
CA ILE A 419 -17.08 -33.75 2.29
C ILE A 419 -17.57 -33.53 0.87
N ILE A 420 -17.86 -32.27 0.54
CA ILE A 420 -18.19 -31.84 -0.82
C ILE A 420 -16.96 -32.06 -1.69
N GLN A 421 -17.03 -33.08 -2.55
CA GLN A 421 -16.03 -33.34 -3.58
C GLN A 421 -16.08 -32.21 -4.62
N HIS A 422 -15.05 -31.37 -4.64
CA HIS A 422 -14.95 -30.13 -5.42
C HIS A 422 -14.67 -30.36 -6.94
N ASP A 423 -14.94 -31.56 -7.46
CA ASP A 423 -14.65 -31.97 -8.85
C ASP A 423 -15.83 -31.75 -9.82
N GLN A 424 -16.99 -31.26 -9.36
CA GLN A 424 -18.17 -31.07 -10.21
C GLN A 424 -18.51 -29.61 -10.56
N LEU A 425 -17.64 -28.63 -10.26
CA LEU A 425 -17.90 -27.22 -10.60
C LEU A 425 -17.04 -26.68 -11.75
N SER A 426 -16.28 -27.54 -12.44
CA SER A 426 -15.42 -27.15 -13.57
C SER A 426 -16.08 -27.24 -14.95
N THR A 427 -17.33 -27.72 -15.04
CA THR A 427 -18.06 -27.96 -16.32
C THR A 427 -18.86 -26.76 -16.81
N HIS A 428 -18.26 -25.57 -16.83
CA HIS A 428 -18.80 -24.44 -17.62
C HIS A 428 -17.66 -23.52 -18.06
N SER A 429 -16.86 -23.98 -19.02
CA SER A 429 -16.01 -23.10 -19.82
C SER A 429 -16.35 -23.26 -21.30
N GLU A 430 -16.90 -22.20 -21.87
CA GLU A 430 -17.23 -22.00 -23.28
C GLU A 430 -15.96 -22.01 -24.13
N ASP A 431 -15.37 -23.18 -24.40
CA ASP A 431 -14.35 -23.33 -25.45
C ASP A 431 -14.20 -24.80 -25.87
N ALA A 432 -15.22 -25.29 -26.59
CA ALA A 432 -15.24 -26.57 -27.30
C ALA A 432 -14.60 -27.72 -26.51
N GLU A 433 -15.30 -28.18 -25.48
CA GLU A 433 -15.05 -29.50 -24.89
C GLU A 433 -15.37 -30.60 -25.93
N GLU A 434 -14.58 -31.65 -25.91
CA GLU A 434 -15.01 -32.90 -26.56
C GLU A 434 -16.32 -33.32 -25.90
N PRO A 435 -17.36 -33.71 -26.67
CA PRO A 435 -18.65 -34.01 -26.09
C PRO A 435 -18.49 -35.19 -25.12
N THR A 436 -18.81 -34.95 -23.85
CA THR A 436 -19.28 -36.00 -22.96
C THR A 436 -20.46 -36.70 -23.64
N GLU A 437 -20.58 -38.01 -23.45
CA GLU A 437 -21.38 -38.92 -24.31
C GLU A 437 -22.89 -38.59 -24.41
N ASP A 438 -23.39 -37.57 -23.72
CA ASP A 438 -24.81 -37.20 -23.64
C ASP A 438 -25.18 -35.79 -24.18
N GLU A 439 -24.24 -34.95 -24.62
CA GLU A 439 -24.60 -33.63 -25.20
C GLU A 439 -24.95 -33.71 -26.70
N VAL A 440 -26.17 -33.26 -27.04
CA VAL A 440 -26.65 -33.15 -28.41
C VAL A 440 -25.83 -32.07 -29.14
N PHE A 441 -24.95 -32.47 -30.06
CA PHE A 441 -24.24 -31.54 -30.95
C PHE A 441 -25.19 -30.61 -31.70
N ASP A 442 -25.26 -29.35 -31.28
CA ASP A 442 -25.99 -28.30 -32.00
C ASP A 442 -25.06 -27.63 -33.03
N PHE A 443 -25.27 -28.02 -34.29
CA PHE A 443 -24.57 -27.44 -35.42
C PHE A 443 -24.87 -25.94 -35.58
N GLY A 444 -26.09 -25.51 -35.25
CA GLY A 444 -26.51 -24.12 -35.36
C GLY A 444 -25.72 -23.23 -34.41
N ASP A 445 -25.64 -23.61 -33.15
CA ASP A 445 -24.90 -22.89 -32.11
C ASP A 445 -23.40 -22.81 -32.42
N THR A 446 -22.78 -23.95 -32.76
CA THR A 446 -21.36 -24.00 -33.16
C THR A 446 -21.06 -23.08 -34.35
N MET A 447 -21.95 -23.02 -35.34
CA MET A 447 -21.79 -22.18 -36.53
C MET A 447 -21.92 -20.68 -36.17
N VAL A 448 -22.86 -20.31 -35.31
CA VAL A 448 -23.02 -18.91 -34.86
C VAL A 448 -21.81 -18.45 -34.07
N HIS A 449 -21.35 -19.24 -33.08
CA HIS A 449 -20.18 -18.90 -32.28
C HIS A 449 -18.92 -18.75 -33.15
N GLN A 450 -18.70 -19.67 -34.10
CA GLN A 450 -17.57 -19.60 -35.03
C GLN A 450 -17.66 -18.38 -35.97
N ALA A 451 -18.87 -18.00 -36.40
CA ALA A 451 -19.07 -16.80 -37.21
C ALA A 451 -18.74 -15.52 -36.44
N ILE A 452 -19.17 -15.42 -35.17
CA ILE A 452 -18.83 -14.29 -34.28
C ILE A 452 -17.31 -14.19 -34.13
N HIS A 453 -16.64 -15.30 -33.76
CA HIS A 453 -15.19 -15.34 -33.61
C HIS A 453 -14.45 -14.88 -34.89
N THR A 454 -14.91 -15.33 -36.05
CA THR A 454 -14.28 -14.97 -37.34
C THR A 454 -14.45 -13.47 -37.65
N ILE A 455 -15.65 -12.92 -37.47
CA ILE A 455 -15.94 -11.50 -37.73
C ILE A 455 -15.17 -10.61 -36.75
N GLU A 456 -15.21 -10.97 -35.46
CA GLU A 456 -14.49 -10.26 -34.40
C GLU A 456 -12.99 -10.27 -34.67
N TYR A 457 -12.41 -11.40 -35.06
CA TYR A 457 -10.99 -11.48 -35.41
C TYR A 457 -10.65 -10.58 -36.60
N CYS A 458 -11.39 -10.67 -37.72
CA CYS A 458 -11.08 -9.92 -38.94
C CYS A 458 -11.20 -8.39 -38.73
N LEU A 459 -12.30 -7.92 -38.13
CA LEU A 459 -12.51 -6.50 -37.84
C LEU A 459 -11.59 -6.02 -36.71
N GLY A 460 -11.40 -6.88 -35.70
CA GLY A 460 -10.52 -6.65 -34.57
C GLY A 460 -9.07 -6.46 -34.99
N CYS A 461 -8.55 -7.20 -35.98
CA CYS A 461 -7.17 -7.02 -36.46
C CYS A 461 -6.91 -5.60 -37.00
N ILE A 462 -7.89 -5.02 -37.72
CA ILE A 462 -7.78 -3.65 -38.25
C ILE A 462 -7.85 -2.63 -37.10
N SER A 463 -8.84 -2.77 -36.21
CA SER A 463 -9.03 -1.89 -35.06
C SER A 463 -7.84 -1.93 -34.08
N ASN A 464 -7.35 -3.13 -33.78
CA ASN A 464 -6.22 -3.36 -32.88
C ASN A 464 -4.93 -2.78 -33.46
N THR A 465 -4.69 -2.92 -34.77
CA THR A 465 -3.52 -2.30 -35.42
C THR A 465 -3.59 -0.78 -35.38
N ALA A 466 -4.74 -0.18 -35.68
CA ALA A 466 -4.93 1.26 -35.59
C ALA A 466 -4.76 1.78 -34.15
N SER A 467 -5.20 0.98 -33.17
CA SER A 467 -5.08 1.29 -31.75
C SER A 467 -3.64 1.49 -31.27
N TYR A 468 -2.64 0.88 -31.92
CA TYR A 468 -1.22 1.10 -31.57
C TYR A 468 -0.74 2.52 -31.88
N LEU A 469 -1.44 3.29 -32.73
CA LEU A 469 -1.13 4.71 -32.99
C LEU A 469 -1.15 5.56 -31.70
N ARG A 470 -1.79 5.07 -30.63
CA ARG A 470 -1.71 5.65 -29.28
C ARG A 470 -0.28 5.82 -28.79
N LEU A 471 0.60 4.85 -29.04
CA LEU A 471 2.02 4.93 -28.62
C LEU A 471 2.71 6.16 -29.25
N TRP A 472 2.42 6.43 -30.52
CA TRP A 472 2.92 7.62 -31.21
C TRP A 472 2.28 8.89 -30.63
N ALA A 473 0.95 8.94 -30.53
CA ALA A 473 0.23 10.12 -30.06
C ALA A 473 0.68 10.54 -28.66
N LEU A 474 0.78 9.59 -27.73
CA LEU A 474 1.20 9.86 -26.35
C LEU A 474 2.67 10.26 -26.27
N SER A 475 3.55 9.59 -27.03
CA SER A 475 4.97 9.96 -27.08
C SER A 475 5.19 11.35 -27.70
N LEU A 476 4.33 11.78 -28.63
CA LEU A 476 4.37 13.12 -29.21
C LEU A 476 3.86 14.15 -28.21
N ALA A 477 2.72 13.90 -27.56
CA ALA A 477 2.15 14.78 -26.55
C ALA A 477 3.14 15.03 -25.40
N HIS A 478 3.72 13.96 -24.84
CA HIS A 478 4.72 14.05 -23.76
C HIS A 478 5.94 14.91 -24.17
N ALA A 479 6.45 14.71 -25.40
CA ALA A 479 7.58 15.47 -25.91
C ALA A 479 7.23 16.96 -26.10
N GLN A 480 6.03 17.27 -26.60
CA GLN A 480 5.57 18.64 -26.79
C GLN A 480 5.31 19.34 -25.45
N LEU A 481 4.66 18.66 -24.52
CA LEU A 481 4.39 19.21 -23.19
C LEU A 481 5.69 19.50 -22.43
N SER A 482 6.68 18.59 -22.53
CA SER A 482 8.01 18.80 -21.94
C SER A 482 8.73 20.00 -22.55
N GLU A 483 8.65 20.18 -23.87
CA GLU A 483 9.24 21.34 -24.56
C GLU A 483 8.56 22.67 -24.19
N VAL A 484 7.23 22.67 -24.08
CA VAL A 484 6.46 23.85 -23.64
C VAL A 484 6.82 24.22 -22.19
N LEU A 485 6.90 23.24 -21.29
CA LEU A 485 7.25 23.48 -19.90
C LEU A 485 8.67 24.06 -19.78
N TRP A 486 9.62 23.54 -20.57
CA TRP A 486 10.98 24.08 -20.64
C TRP A 486 11.04 25.52 -21.17
N THR A 487 10.40 25.78 -22.31
CA THR A 487 10.45 27.08 -22.99
C THR A 487 9.64 28.17 -22.29
N MET A 488 8.56 27.81 -21.59
CA MET A 488 7.71 28.79 -20.90
C MET A 488 8.11 29.04 -19.45
N VAL A 489 8.77 28.08 -18.77
CA VAL A 489 9.12 28.25 -17.34
C VAL A 489 10.61 28.53 -17.16
N ILE A 490 11.48 27.59 -17.56
CA ILE A 490 12.93 27.69 -17.29
C ILE A 490 13.61 28.74 -18.16
N HIS A 491 13.23 28.85 -19.43
CA HIS A 491 13.86 29.81 -20.34
C HIS A 491 13.67 31.28 -19.88
N ILE A 492 12.53 31.60 -19.26
CA ILE A 492 12.29 32.93 -18.67
C ILE A 492 13.29 33.18 -17.52
N GLY A 493 13.43 32.21 -16.61
CA GLY A 493 14.38 32.30 -15.49
C GLY A 493 15.84 32.43 -15.93
N LEU A 494 16.21 31.81 -17.05
CA LEU A 494 17.57 31.84 -17.60
C LEU A 494 17.90 33.12 -18.38
N SER A 495 16.89 33.88 -18.81
CA SER A 495 17.06 35.09 -19.62
C SER A 495 17.55 36.32 -18.83
N VAL A 496 17.43 36.28 -17.49
CA VAL A 496 17.76 37.40 -16.60
C VAL A 496 19.25 37.37 -16.21
N LYS A 497 20.06 38.22 -16.85
CA LYS A 497 21.51 38.37 -16.58
C LYS A 497 21.80 39.32 -15.40
N SER A 498 21.30 39.00 -14.20
CA SER A 498 21.57 39.76 -12.97
C SER A 498 21.83 38.83 -11.79
N LEU A 499 22.54 39.31 -10.76
CA LEU A 499 22.75 38.58 -9.51
C LEU A 499 21.41 38.31 -8.78
N ALA A 500 20.43 39.20 -8.94
CA ALA A 500 19.04 38.99 -8.52
C ALA A 500 18.32 37.90 -9.36
N GLY A 501 18.79 37.65 -10.59
CA GLY A 501 18.31 36.56 -11.45
C GLY A 501 18.61 35.17 -10.85
N GLY A 502 19.69 35.02 -10.08
CA GLY A 502 19.98 33.77 -9.38
C GLY A 502 18.93 33.42 -8.31
N LEU A 503 18.47 34.42 -7.54
CA LEU A 503 17.39 34.21 -6.56
C LEU A 503 16.05 33.93 -7.24
N ALA A 504 15.75 34.65 -8.34
CA ALA A 504 14.54 34.39 -9.14
C ALA A 504 14.56 32.99 -9.76
N LEU A 505 15.72 32.54 -10.27
CA LEU A 505 15.89 31.20 -10.85
C LEU A 505 15.61 30.10 -9.83
N PHE A 506 15.98 30.27 -8.56
CA PHE A 506 15.69 29.29 -7.51
C PHE A 506 14.17 29.05 -7.35
N PHE A 507 13.37 30.11 -7.27
CA PHE A 507 11.92 29.99 -7.16
C PHE A 507 11.26 29.46 -8.44
N ILE A 508 11.73 29.91 -9.62
CA ILE A 508 11.24 29.43 -10.92
C ILE A 508 11.59 27.95 -11.13
N PHE A 509 12.77 27.50 -10.68
CA PHE A 509 13.16 26.10 -10.72
C PHE A 509 12.32 25.26 -9.76
N ALA A 510 12.02 25.74 -8.56
CA ALA A 510 11.13 25.04 -7.63
C ALA A 510 9.71 24.85 -8.24
N ALA A 511 9.19 25.87 -8.92
CA ALA A 511 7.94 25.79 -9.66
C ALA A 511 8.03 24.79 -10.84
N PHE A 512 9.10 24.87 -11.64
CA PHE A 512 9.37 23.93 -12.74
C PHE A 512 9.43 22.49 -12.27
N ALA A 513 10.16 22.22 -11.18
CA ALA A 513 10.30 20.87 -10.62
C ALA A 513 8.95 20.33 -10.14
N THR A 514 8.16 21.15 -9.45
CA THR A 514 6.82 20.77 -8.97
C THR A 514 5.89 20.46 -10.14
N LEU A 515 5.86 21.30 -11.18
CA LEU A 515 5.03 21.08 -12.37
C LEU A 515 5.48 19.86 -13.17
N THR A 516 6.79 19.62 -13.28
CA THR A 516 7.35 18.44 -13.96
C THR A 516 6.95 17.17 -13.21
N VAL A 517 7.04 17.14 -11.89
CA VAL A 517 6.62 15.97 -11.10
C VAL A 517 5.13 15.72 -11.21
N ALA A 518 4.30 16.75 -11.00
CA ALA A 518 2.86 16.59 -10.98
C ALA A 518 2.28 16.25 -12.37
N ILE A 519 2.68 16.99 -13.41
CA ILE A 519 2.07 16.88 -14.75
C ILE A 519 2.79 15.83 -15.60
N LEU A 520 4.12 15.95 -15.77
CA LEU A 520 4.87 15.09 -16.69
C LEU A 520 5.14 13.70 -16.12
N LEU A 521 5.46 13.58 -14.82
CA LEU A 521 5.79 12.29 -14.23
C LEU A 521 4.56 11.54 -13.71
N ILE A 522 3.70 12.19 -12.91
CA ILE A 522 2.54 11.51 -12.31
C ILE A 522 1.40 11.38 -13.32
N MET A 523 0.84 12.48 -13.81
CA MET A 523 -0.37 12.41 -14.67
C MET A 523 -0.10 11.74 -16.01
N GLU A 524 0.92 12.20 -16.75
CA GLU A 524 1.26 11.57 -18.04
C GLU A 524 1.84 10.16 -17.87
N GLY A 525 2.62 9.91 -16.81
CA GLY A 525 3.14 8.57 -16.51
C GLY A 525 2.03 7.57 -16.21
N LEU A 526 1.02 7.96 -15.43
CA LEU A 526 -0.15 7.12 -15.17
C LEU A 526 -0.98 6.87 -16.45
N SER A 527 -1.18 7.90 -17.26
CA SER A 527 -1.85 7.77 -18.57
C SER A 527 -1.11 6.79 -19.49
N ALA A 528 0.22 6.92 -19.59
CA ALA A 528 1.05 6.01 -20.35
C ALA A 528 0.99 4.56 -19.85
N PHE A 529 1.04 4.39 -18.53
CA PHE A 529 0.89 3.09 -17.90
C PHE A 529 -0.45 2.44 -18.23
N LEU A 530 -1.57 3.16 -18.08
CA LEU A 530 -2.90 2.62 -18.37
C LEU A 530 -3.10 2.32 -19.85
N HIS A 531 -2.57 3.15 -20.75
CA HIS A 531 -2.60 2.86 -22.18
C HIS A 531 -1.73 1.66 -22.56
N ALA A 532 -0.58 1.48 -21.92
CA ALA A 532 0.25 0.29 -22.10
C ALA A 532 -0.46 -0.96 -21.58
N LEU A 533 -1.07 -0.91 -20.39
CA LEU A 533 -1.85 -2.00 -19.82
C LEU A 533 -3.02 -2.38 -20.74
N ARG A 534 -3.73 -1.38 -21.28
CA ARG A 534 -4.81 -1.60 -22.25
C ARG A 534 -4.33 -2.38 -23.47
N LEU A 535 -3.19 -1.99 -24.05
CA LEU A 535 -2.58 -2.69 -25.20
C LEU A 535 -2.28 -4.16 -24.90
N HIS A 536 -1.88 -4.47 -23.67
CA HIS A 536 -1.65 -5.85 -23.25
C HIS A 536 -2.95 -6.61 -23.05
N TRP A 537 -3.94 -5.99 -22.42
CA TRP A 537 -5.19 -6.67 -22.09
C TRP A 537 -6.06 -6.92 -23.33
N VAL A 538 -6.21 -5.95 -24.23
CA VAL A 538 -7.15 -6.09 -25.35
C VAL A 538 -6.49 -6.51 -26.65
N GLU A 539 -5.33 -5.96 -26.98
CA GLU A 539 -4.70 -6.25 -28.27
C GLU A 539 -3.80 -7.49 -28.22
N PHE A 540 -3.22 -7.81 -27.05
CA PHE A 540 -2.31 -8.95 -26.90
C PHE A 540 -3.00 -10.19 -26.31
N GLN A 541 -3.65 -10.09 -25.14
CA GLN A 541 -4.28 -11.24 -24.47
C GLN A 541 -5.46 -11.82 -25.27
N ASN A 542 -6.23 -11.00 -25.98
CA ASN A 542 -7.37 -11.45 -26.81
C ASN A 542 -6.99 -12.39 -27.97
N LYS A 543 -5.71 -12.74 -28.13
CA LYS A 543 -5.23 -13.68 -29.16
C LYS A 543 -4.97 -15.09 -28.64
N PHE A 544 -4.76 -15.28 -27.34
CA PHE A 544 -4.37 -16.58 -26.79
C PHE A 544 -4.94 -16.88 -25.39
N TYR A 545 -5.41 -15.86 -24.68
CA TYR A 545 -5.87 -15.96 -23.30
C TYR A 545 -7.40 -15.85 -23.26
N SER A 546 -8.08 -16.98 -22.96
CA SER A 546 -9.55 -17.05 -22.87
C SER A 546 -10.13 -16.46 -21.58
N GLY A 547 -9.31 -16.02 -20.61
CA GLY A 547 -9.79 -15.26 -19.44
C GLY A 547 -10.45 -16.06 -18.32
N THR A 548 -10.66 -17.37 -18.49
CA THR A 548 -11.29 -18.23 -17.48
C THR A 548 -10.25 -18.93 -16.60
N GLY A 549 -10.64 -19.22 -15.35
CA GLY A 549 -9.82 -20.00 -14.41
C GLY A 549 -10.03 -19.62 -12.95
N PHE A 550 -9.56 -20.48 -12.06
CA PHE A 550 -9.56 -20.24 -10.62
C PHE A 550 -8.17 -19.80 -10.17
N LYS A 551 -8.08 -18.67 -9.47
CA LYS A 551 -6.82 -18.24 -8.86
C LYS A 551 -6.45 -19.25 -7.77
N PHE A 552 -5.36 -19.96 -7.96
CA PHE A 552 -4.83 -20.88 -6.95
C PHE A 552 -4.43 -20.08 -5.71
N LEU A 553 -5.15 -20.28 -4.61
CA LEU A 553 -4.82 -19.75 -3.29
C LEU A 553 -4.42 -20.94 -2.42
N PRO A 554 -3.11 -21.25 -2.30
CA PRO A 554 -2.68 -22.30 -1.40
C PRO A 554 -2.95 -21.89 0.04
N PHE A 555 -3.25 -22.88 0.89
CA PHE A 555 -3.18 -22.67 2.33
C PHE A 555 -1.73 -22.31 2.70
N SER A 556 -1.51 -21.08 3.17
CA SER A 556 -0.19 -20.52 3.45
C SER A 556 -0.24 -19.64 4.69
N PHE A 557 0.83 -19.69 5.51
CA PHE A 557 1.00 -18.84 6.69
C PHE A 557 1.55 -17.43 6.37
N GLU A 558 1.61 -17.04 5.08
CA GLU A 558 2.06 -15.70 4.67
C GLU A 558 1.19 -14.56 5.25
N HIS A 559 -0.12 -14.78 5.41
CA HIS A 559 -1.01 -13.80 6.05
C HIS A 559 -0.62 -13.52 7.51
N ILE A 560 -0.19 -14.56 8.25
CA ILE A 560 0.31 -14.44 9.62
C ILE A 560 1.59 -13.60 9.65
N ARG A 561 2.47 -13.77 8.65
CA ARG A 561 3.70 -12.98 8.51
C ARG A 561 3.42 -11.49 8.26
N GLU A 562 2.36 -11.16 7.53
CA GLU A 562 2.00 -9.76 7.25
C GLU A 562 1.30 -9.06 8.42
N GLY A 563 0.91 -9.79 9.47
CA GLY A 563 0.19 -9.24 10.63
C GLY A 563 -1.19 -8.68 10.28
N LYS A 564 -1.70 -8.97 9.08
CA LYS A 564 -3.06 -8.65 8.67
C LYS A 564 -3.95 -9.76 9.17
N PHE A 565 -4.53 -9.54 10.34
CA PHE A 565 -5.76 -10.23 10.70
C PHE A 565 -6.84 -9.68 9.77
N ASP A 566 -7.36 -10.54 8.88
CA ASP A 566 -8.47 -10.17 8.01
C ASP A 566 -9.66 -9.75 8.90
N GLU A 567 -10.10 -8.49 8.77
CA GLU A 567 -11.39 -7.98 9.30
C GLU A 567 -12.55 -8.41 8.39
#